data_AF-A0A1W2GAQ4-F1
#
_entry.id   AF-A0A1W2GAQ4-F1
#
_cell.length_a   1.000
_cell.length_b   1.000
_cell.length_c   1.000
_cell.angle_alpha   90.00
_cell.angle_beta   90.00
_cell.angle_gamma   90.00
#
_symmetry.space_group_name_H-M   'P 1'
#
loop_
_entity.id
_entity.type
_entity.pdbx_description
1 polymer ?
#
loop_
_entity_poly.entity_id
_entity_poly.type
_entity_poly.pdbx_seq_one_letter_code
_entity_poly.pdbx_strand_id
1 'polypeptide(L)'
;MLNVRLDKDTEKTLKNYSELNNMSKTDVVKEALAMYFSKEKEIKQPYGLGEDLFGAGESGDGDRSASYKSKLRKKLHEKHSH
;
A
#
# COMPACT_ATOMS: atom_id res chain seq x y z
N MET A 1 -4.79 4.56 -28.84
CA MET A 1 -3.91 5.75 -28.99
C MET A 1 -4.41 6.80 -28.01
N LEU A 2 -3.57 7.20 -27.06
CA LEU A 2 -3.91 8.19 -26.04
C LEU A 2 -3.36 9.54 -26.51
N ASN A 3 -4.23 10.55 -26.68
CA ASN A 3 -3.81 11.91 -27.00
C ASN A 3 -3.94 12.78 -25.75
N VAL A 4 -2.81 13.20 -25.19
CA VAL A 4 -2.74 14.09 -24.03
C VAL A 4 -2.18 15.42 -24.50
N ARG A 5 -2.83 16.51 -24.07
CA ARG A 5 -2.36 17.86 -24.33
C ARG A 5 -1.38 18.24 -23.22
N LEU A 6 -0.13 18.50 -23.59
CA LEU A 6 0.91 18.98 -22.69
C LEU A 6 1.09 20.48 -22.88
N ASP A 7 1.49 21.18 -21.83
CA ASP A 7 1.95 22.56 -21.95
C ASP A 7 3.33 22.61 -22.63
N LYS A 8 3.73 23.80 -23.07
CA LYS A 8 4.98 23.97 -23.84
C LYS A 8 6.22 23.62 -23.02
N ASP A 9 6.18 23.84 -21.71
CA ASP A 9 7.34 23.63 -20.84
C ASP A 9 7.51 22.15 -20.51
N THR A 10 6.43 21.43 -20.23
CA THR A 10 6.47 19.97 -20.06
C THR A 10 6.86 19.24 -21.34
N GLU A 11 6.38 19.68 -22.50
CA GLU A 11 6.79 19.06 -23.77
C GLU A 11 8.29 19.26 -24.06
N LYS A 12 8.81 20.46 -23.80
CA LYS A 12 10.25 20.75 -23.93
C LYS A 12 11.07 19.88 -22.98
N THR A 13 10.62 19.75 -21.73
CA THR A 13 11.29 18.93 -20.71
C THR A 13 11.29 17.45 -21.09
N LEU A 14 10.16 16.93 -21.57
CA LEU A 14 10.03 15.55 -22.06
C LEU A 14 10.96 15.28 -23.25
N LYS A 15 11.05 16.23 -24.20
CA LYS A 15 11.96 16.12 -25.34
C LYS A 15 13.43 16.08 -24.89
N ASN A 16 13.84 17.00 -24.02
CA ASN A 16 15.21 17.03 -23.50
C ASN A 16 15.57 15.74 -22.76
N TYR A 17 14.66 15.24 -21.91
CA TYR A 17 14.86 14.00 -21.17
C TYR A 17 14.98 12.78 -22.09
N SER A 18 14.11 12.71 -23.11
CA SER A 18 14.12 11.67 -24.14
C SER A 18 15.45 11.64 -24.91
N GLU A 19 15.98 12.81 -25.29
CA GLU A 19 17.26 12.96 -25.98
C GLU A 19 18.44 12.58 -25.08
N LEU A 20 18.45 13.02 -23.82
CA LEU A 20 19.53 12.70 -22.87
C LEU A 20 19.64 11.20 -22.55
N ASN A 21 18.50 10.51 -22.45
CA ASN A 21 18.46 9.10 -22.07
C ASN A 21 18.41 8.15 -23.28
N ASN A 22 18.46 8.66 -24.51
CA ASN A 22 18.26 7.87 -25.74
C ASN A 22 16.99 7.01 -25.73
N MET A 23 15.92 7.52 -25.13
CA MET A 23 14.64 6.84 -25.02
C MET A 23 13.60 7.49 -25.91
N SER A 24 12.61 6.75 -26.40
CA SER A 24 11.48 7.36 -27.09
C SER A 24 10.60 8.12 -26.10
N LYS A 25 9.97 9.22 -26.54
CA LYS A 25 9.00 9.96 -25.72
C LYS A 25 7.89 9.05 -25.17
N THR A 26 7.47 8.07 -25.96
CA THR A 26 6.44 7.10 -25.57
C THR A 26 6.91 6.21 -24.43
N ASP A 27 8.17 5.75 -24.45
CA ASP A 27 8.69 4.88 -23.40
C ASP A 27 8.88 5.64 -22.09
N VAL A 28 9.35 6.89 -22.15
CA VAL A 28 9.41 7.78 -20.98
C VAL A 28 8.03 7.97 -20.35
N VAL A 29 6.99 8.18 -21.17
CA VAL A 29 5.61 8.35 -20.66
C VAL A 29 5.07 7.05 -20.05
N LYS A 30 5.34 5.89 -20.67
CA LYS A 30 4.94 4.59 -20.10
C LYS A 30 5.60 4.35 -18.75
N GLU A 31 6.89 4.65 -18.63
CA GLU A 31 7.64 4.47 -17.38
C GLU A 31 7.14 5.42 -16.29
N ALA A 32 6.89 6.68 -16.64
CA ALA A 32 6.31 7.66 -15.72
C ALA A 32 4.93 7.23 -15.20
N LEU A 33 4.07 6.69 -16.08
CA LEU A 33 2.76 6.15 -15.69
C LEU A 33 2.91 4.93 -14.79
N ALA A 34 3.84 4.02 -15.10
CA ALA A 34 4.12 2.86 -14.26
C ALA A 34 4.58 3.30 -12.86
N MET A 35 5.50 4.25 -12.76
CA MET A 35 5.92 4.84 -11.48
C MET A 35 4.77 5.50 -10.73
N TYR A 36 3.90 6.23 -11.42
CA TYR A 36 2.74 6.89 -10.81
C TYR A 36 1.78 5.88 -10.18
N PHE A 37 1.44 4.81 -10.91
CA PHE A 37 0.57 3.75 -10.38
C PHE A 37 1.22 2.93 -9.27
N SER A 38 2.53 2.70 -9.33
CA SER A 38 3.26 2.01 -8.25
C SER A 38 3.25 2.83 -6.95
N LYS A 39 3.50 4.14 -7.03
CA LYS A 39 3.39 5.03 -5.86
C LYS A 39 1.99 5.05 -5.27
N GLU A 40 0.97 5.07 -6.13
CA GLU A 40 -0.43 5.01 -5.65
C GLU A 40 -0.74 3.70 -4.92
N LYS A 41 -0.19 2.57 -5.39
CA LYS A 41 -0.31 1.28 -4.70
C LYS A 41 0.39 1.29 -3.34
N GLU A 42 1.59 1.85 -3.24
CA GLU A 42 2.32 1.97 -1.97
C GLU A 42 1.54 2.82 -0.96
N ILE A 43 1.04 3.99 -1.38
CA ILE A 43 0.23 4.87 -0.51
C ILE A 43 -1.07 4.17 -0.06
N LYS A 44 -1.64 3.31 -0.91
CA LYS A 44 -2.88 2.55 -0.63
C LYS A 44 -2.68 1.28 0.19
N GLN A 45 -1.46 0.96 0.66
CA GLN A 45 -1.25 -0.09 1.66
C GLN A 45 -0.97 0.49 3.05
N PRO A 46 -1.90 1.26 3.67
CA PRO A 46 -1.70 1.82 5.00
C PRO A 46 -1.48 0.75 6.07
N TYR A 47 -1.91 -0.49 5.83
CA TYR A 47 -1.61 -1.63 6.69
C TYR A 47 -0.11 -1.98 6.73
N GLY A 48 0.59 -1.92 5.59
CA GLY A 48 2.03 -2.18 5.55
C GLY A 48 2.88 -1.09 6.22
N LEU A 49 2.41 0.17 6.20
CA LEU A 49 3.09 1.30 6.82
C LEU A 49 3.17 1.22 8.36
N GLY A 50 2.32 0.42 8.99
CA GLY A 50 2.32 0.20 10.43
C GLY A 50 2.69 -1.22 10.83
N GLU A 51 3.09 -2.08 9.90
CA GLU A 51 3.37 -3.50 10.16
C GLU A 51 4.43 -3.69 11.26
N ASP A 52 5.41 -2.80 11.32
CA ASP A 52 6.45 -2.73 12.35
C ASP A 52 5.97 -2.18 13.71
N LEU A 53 4.84 -1.46 13.72
CA LEU A 53 4.19 -0.93 14.92
C LEU A 53 3.08 -1.86 15.44
N PHE A 54 2.53 -2.72 14.58
CA PHE A 54 1.60 -3.78 14.96
C PHE A 54 2.38 -4.94 15.61
N GLY A 55 1.70 -5.73 16.45
CA GLY A 55 2.32 -6.93 17.04
C GLY A 55 3.18 -6.73 18.29
N ALA A 56 3.53 -5.50 18.69
CA ALA A 56 4.30 -5.24 19.92
C ALA A 56 3.64 -5.77 21.22
N GLY A 57 2.33 -6.01 21.19
CA GLY A 57 1.55 -6.63 22.27
C GLY A 57 0.91 -7.97 21.90
N GLU A 58 1.43 -8.66 20.86
CA GLU A 58 0.87 -9.92 20.41
C GLU A 58 0.90 -10.97 21.53
N SER A 59 -0.28 -11.52 21.80
CA SER A 59 -0.44 -12.53 22.84
C SER A 59 0.06 -13.93 22.44
N GLY A 60 0.62 -14.06 21.22
CA GLY A 60 0.99 -15.34 20.58
C GLY A 60 -0.19 -16.24 20.20
N ASP A 61 -1.42 -15.76 20.38
CA ASP A 61 -2.64 -16.58 20.39
C ASP A 61 -3.66 -15.96 19.42
N GLY A 62 -3.55 -16.32 18.14
CA GLY A 62 -4.28 -15.70 17.03
C GLY A 62 -5.79 -16.03 17.01
N ASP A 63 -6.23 -17.00 17.79
CA ASP A 63 -7.64 -17.42 17.86
C ASP A 63 -8.48 -16.56 18.82
N ARG A 64 -7.83 -15.69 19.64
CA ARG A 64 -8.51 -14.98 20.74
C ARG A 64 -9.71 -14.15 20.31
N SER A 65 -9.70 -13.62 19.09
CA SER A 65 -10.84 -12.90 18.51
C SER A 65 -12.00 -13.87 18.17
N ALA A 66 -11.70 -15.00 17.55
CA ALA A 66 -12.67 -16.02 17.15
C ALA A 66 -13.26 -16.78 18.35
N SER A 67 -12.44 -17.08 19.36
CA SER A 67 -12.84 -17.88 20.52
C SER A 67 -13.20 -17.03 21.75
N TYR A 68 -13.27 -15.70 21.63
CA TYR A 68 -13.44 -14.78 22.76
C TYR A 68 -14.63 -15.18 23.65
N LYS A 69 -15.76 -15.51 23.02
CA LYS A 69 -17.02 -15.81 23.72
C LYS A 69 -16.97 -17.12 24.51
N SER A 70 -16.27 -18.14 24.00
CA SER A 70 -16.11 -19.42 24.71
C SER A 70 -15.15 -19.27 25.89
N LYS A 71 -14.03 -18.57 25.70
CA LYS A 71 -13.05 -18.25 26.76
C LYS A 71 -13.69 -17.44 27.90
N LEU A 72 -14.52 -16.44 27.58
CA LEU A 72 -15.22 -15.63 28.58
C LEU A 72 -16.23 -16.45 29.40
N ARG A 73 -17.04 -17.28 28.74
CA ARG A 73 -18.01 -18.15 29.43
C ARG A 73 -17.33 -19.13 30.39
N LYS A 74 -16.21 -19.72 29.96
CA LYS A 74 -15.42 -20.62 30.81
C LYS A 74 -14.93 -19.90 32.07
N LYS A 75 -14.33 -18.72 31.94
CA LYS A 75 -13.86 -17.92 33.09
C LYS A 75 -14.99 -17.51 34.04
N LEU A 76 -16.15 -17.12 33.51
CA LEU A 76 -17.31 -16.77 34.33
C LEU A 76 -17.85 -17.98 35.09
N HIS A 77 -17.93 -19.14 34.42
CA HIS A 77 -18.36 -20.37 35.07
C HIS A 77 -17.37 -20.81 36.18
N GLU A 78 -16.07 -20.76 35.92
CA GLU A 78 -15.03 -21.04 36.94
C GLU A 78 -15.14 -20.10 38.16
N LYS A 79 -15.52 -18.83 37.97
CA LYS A 79 -15.64 -17.84 39.05
C LYS A 79 -16.95 -17.95 39.85
N HIS A 80 -18.02 -18.40 39.22
CA HIS A 80 -19.38 -18.42 39.77
C HIS A 80 -19.94 -19.83 39.99
N SER A 81 -19.12 -20.87 39.78
CA SER A 81 -19.45 -22.25 40.16
C SER A 81 -19.22 -22.43 41.65
N HIS A 82 -20.07 -21.78 42.45
CA HIS A 82 -20.19 -22.01 43.88
C HIS A 82 -21.64 -21.94 44.32
#